data_AF-A0ABD6YMV8-F1
#
_entry.id   AF-A0ABD6YMV8-F1
#
_cell.length_a   1.000
_cell.length_b   1.000
_cell.length_c   1.000
_cell.angle_alpha   90.00
_cell.angle_beta   90.00
_cell.angle_gamma   90.00
#
_symmetry.space_group_name_H-M   'P 1'
#
loop_
_entity.id
_entity.type
_entity.pdbx_description
1 polymer ?
#
loop_
_entity_poly.entity_id
_entity_poly.type
_entity_poly.pdbx_seq_one_letter_code
_entity_poly.pdbx_strand_id
1 'polypeptide(L)'
;MENSLTKENLRQFSIKILNDITTLIDKQTKLIANNEIHIEWLRSKSVKKLLDISYGTLQNLRITGKIRHKKIMGSYYYNKSDLLKLFE
;
A
#
# COMPACT_ATOMS: atom_id res chain seq x y z
N MET A 1 12.08 50.97 3.92
CA MET A 1 12.03 49.97 2.82
C MET A 1 10.63 49.41 2.84
N GLU A 2 9.80 49.79 1.86
CA GLU A 2 8.36 49.50 1.87
C GLU A 2 8.11 48.01 1.56
N ASN A 3 7.61 47.28 2.57
CA ASN A 3 6.95 46.00 2.37
C ASN A 3 5.52 46.25 1.84
N SER A 4 5.41 46.79 0.62
CA SER A 4 4.11 47.00 0.00
C SER A 4 3.56 45.66 -0.47
N LEU A 5 2.41 45.26 0.10
CA LEU A 5 1.70 44.05 -0.29
C LEU A 5 1.11 44.25 -1.68
N THR A 6 1.81 43.77 -2.72
CA THR A 6 1.34 43.91 -4.10
C THR A 6 0.38 42.79 -4.50
N LYS A 7 -0.51 43.06 -5.47
CA LYS A 7 -1.37 42.03 -6.08
C LYS A 7 -0.56 40.85 -6.63
N GLU A 8 0.65 41.13 -7.12
CA GLU A 8 1.56 40.10 -7.61
C GLU A 8 2.04 39.18 -6.47
N ASN A 9 2.34 39.72 -5.28
CA ASN A 9 2.72 38.89 -4.14
C ASN A 9 1.57 37.95 -3.71
N LEU A 10 0.32 38.41 -3.74
CA LEU A 10 -0.85 37.58 -3.44
C LEU A 10 -1.05 36.49 -4.50
N ARG A 11 -0.82 36.81 -5.78
CA ARG A 11 -0.90 35.85 -6.88
C ARG A 11 0.14 34.75 -6.73
N GLN A 12 1.39 35.11 -6.42
CA GLN A 12 2.47 34.15 -6.18
C GLN A 12 2.18 33.28 -4.96
N PHE A 13 1.64 33.86 -3.89
CA PHE A 13 1.25 33.11 -2.70
C PHE A 13 0.12 32.11 -2.98
N SER A 14 -0.90 32.50 -3.74
CA SER A 14 -1.99 31.60 -4.16
C SER A 14 -1.48 30.42 -4.97
N ILE A 15 -0.59 30.66 -5.95
CA ILE A 15 0.03 29.60 -6.75
C ILE A 15 0.86 28.67 -5.87
N LYS A 16 1.64 29.22 -4.93
CA LYS A 16 2.41 28.41 -3.99
C LYS A 16 1.52 27.51 -3.14
N ILE A 17 0.42 28.04 -2.59
CA ILE A 17 -0.54 27.25 -1.81
C ILE A 17 -1.14 26.12 -2.66
N LEU A 18 -1.59 26.43 -3.87
CA LEU A 18 -2.19 25.42 -4.76
C LEU A 18 -1.19 24.31 -5.12
N ASN A 19 0.08 24.65 -5.34
CA ASN A 19 1.14 23.67 -5.58
C ASN A 19 1.43 22.83 -4.32
N ASP A 20 1.49 23.46 -3.15
CA ASP A 20 1.70 22.76 -1.87
C ASP A 20 0.52 21.79 -1.59
N ILE A 21 -0.72 22.20 -1.87
CA ILE A 21 -1.90 21.33 -1.74
C ILE A 21 -1.85 20.18 -2.76
N THR A 22 -1.57 20.48 -4.03
CA THR A 22 -1.49 19.46 -5.09
C THR A 22 -0.40 18.43 -4.77
N THR A 23 0.76 18.88 -4.31
CA THR A 23 1.85 17.97 -3.92
C THR A 23 1.54 17.15 -2.67
N LEU A 24 0.77 17.68 -1.71
CA LEU A 24 0.27 16.91 -0.57
C LEU A 24 -0.73 15.84 -1.01
N ILE A 25 -1.66 16.17 -1.91
CA ILE A 25 -2.61 15.23 -2.48
C ILE A 25 -1.87 14.16 -3.28
N ASP A 26 -0.89 14.51 -4.11
CA ASP A 26 -0.08 13.57 -4.89
C ASP A 26 0.77 12.65 -4.02
N LYS A 27 1.32 13.16 -2.92
CA LYS A 27 2.00 12.33 -1.92
C LYS A 27 1.01 11.39 -1.26
N GLN A 28 -0.20 11.84 -0.95
CA GLN A 28 -1.23 10.98 -0.37
C GLN A 28 -1.76 9.94 -1.35
N THR A 29 -1.98 10.28 -2.63
CA THR A 29 -2.39 9.30 -3.65
C THR A 29 -1.26 8.35 -4.01
N LYS A 30 0.01 8.77 -4.00
CA LYS A 30 1.16 7.85 -4.10
C LYS A 30 1.32 6.99 -2.86
N LEU A 31 1.04 7.51 -1.66
CA LEU A 31 0.98 6.70 -0.45
C LEU A 31 -0.22 5.78 -0.46
N ILE A 32 -1.35 6.12 -1.07
CA ILE A 32 -2.47 5.20 -1.26
C ILE A 32 -2.08 4.16 -2.31
N ALA A 33 -1.50 4.54 -3.45
CA ALA A 33 -1.04 3.60 -4.47
C ALA A 33 0.13 2.70 -4.00
N ASN A 34 0.98 3.15 -3.08
CA ASN A 34 2.10 2.39 -2.52
C ASN A 34 1.76 1.70 -1.18
N ASN A 35 0.82 2.24 -0.38
CA ASN A 35 0.20 1.62 0.80
C ASN A 35 -1.17 1.03 0.51
N GLU A 36 -1.43 0.65 -0.75
CA GLU A 36 -2.48 -0.31 -1.11
C GLU A 36 -2.03 -1.70 -0.64
N ILE A 37 -1.84 -1.80 0.68
CA ILE A 37 -2.38 -2.85 1.52
C ILE A 37 -3.92 -2.78 1.39
N HIS A 38 -4.44 -2.89 0.16
CA HIS A 38 -5.70 -3.56 -0.02
C HIS A 38 -5.49 -4.91 0.65
N ILE A 39 -6.40 -5.28 1.57
CA ILE A 39 -6.43 -6.62 2.14
C ILE A 39 -6.78 -7.57 0.98
N GLU A 40 -5.77 -7.88 0.17
CA GLU A 40 -5.88 -8.75 -0.97
C GLU A 40 -5.69 -10.17 -0.45
N TRP A 41 -6.77 -10.92 -0.51
CA TRP A 41 -6.77 -12.34 -0.17
C TRP A 41 -6.25 -13.12 -1.38
N LEU A 42 -5.00 -13.58 -1.31
CA LEU A 42 -4.34 -14.29 -2.40
C LEU A 42 -4.63 -15.79 -2.34
N ARG A 43 -5.00 -16.37 -3.49
CA ARG A 43 -5.14 -17.83 -3.63
C ARG A 43 -3.77 -18.52 -3.57
N SER A 44 -3.73 -19.79 -3.15
CA SER A 44 -2.50 -20.59 -3.05
C SER A 44 -1.60 -20.51 -4.28
N LYS A 45 -2.17 -20.51 -5.50
CA LYS A 45 -1.39 -20.42 -6.75
C LYS A 45 -0.59 -19.11 -6.84
N SER A 46 -1.22 -17.98 -6.50
CA SER A 46 -0.58 -16.67 -6.52
C SER A 46 0.49 -16.55 -5.44
N VAL A 47 0.20 -17.04 -4.22
CA VAL A 47 1.16 -16.99 -3.11
C VAL A 47 2.43 -17.78 -3.42
N LYS A 48 2.31 -18.99 -3.98
CA LYS A 48 3.48 -19.76 -4.38
C LYS A 48 4.31 -19.08 -5.45
N LYS A 49 3.67 -18.40 -6.41
CA LYS A 49 4.38 -17.64 -7.44
C LYS A 49 5.06 -16.41 -6.85
N LEU A 50 4.44 -15.76 -5.86
CA LEU A 50 4.98 -14.59 -5.18
C LEU A 50 6.21 -14.93 -4.32
N LEU A 51 6.13 -16.01 -3.55
CA LEU A 51 7.17 -16.40 -2.60
C LEU A 51 8.17 -17.43 -3.16
N ASP A 52 7.92 -17.95 -4.35
CA ASP A 52 8.66 -19.07 -4.97
C ASP A 52 8.76 -20.31 -4.05
N ILE A 53 7.63 -20.74 -3.48
CA ILE A 53 7.57 -21.86 -2.52
C ILE A 53 6.70 -23.03 -2.98
N SER A 54 6.99 -24.20 -2.41
CA SER A 54 6.19 -25.42 -2.60
C SER A 54 4.81 -25.35 -1.92
N TYR A 55 3.89 -26.25 -2.31
CA TYR A 55 2.62 -26.41 -1.60
C TYR A 55 2.79 -26.85 -0.14
N GLY A 56 3.78 -27.70 0.14
CA GLY A 56 4.07 -28.16 1.50
C GLY A 56 4.55 -27.03 2.39
N THR A 57 5.40 -26.15 1.86
CA THR A 57 5.87 -24.95 2.58
C THR A 57 4.71 -24.01 2.90
N LEU A 58 3.83 -23.73 1.92
CA LEU A 58 2.66 -22.88 2.15
C LEU A 58 1.67 -23.51 3.14
N GLN A 59 1.52 -24.83 3.11
CA GLN A 59 0.74 -25.56 4.10
C GLN A 59 1.35 -25.45 5.51
N ASN A 60 2.67 -25.55 5.64
CA ASN A 60 3.36 -25.36 6.92
C ASN A 60 3.17 -23.94 7.45
N LEU A 61 3.28 -22.91 6.61
CA LEU A 61 2.98 -21.52 7.00
C LEU A 61 1.55 -21.36 7.51
N ARG A 62 0.60 -22.06 6.89
CA ARG A 62 -0.80 -22.07 7.33
C ARG A 62 -0.99 -22.78 8.67
N ILE A 63 -0.44 -23.99 8.83
CA ILE A 63 -0.59 -24.82 10.03
C ILE A 63 0.10 -24.17 11.24
N THR A 64 1.28 -23.58 11.02
CA THR A 64 2.02 -22.86 12.06
C THR A 64 1.40 -21.51 12.45
N GLY A 65 0.38 -21.05 11.72
CA GLY A 65 -0.31 -19.79 12.03
C GLY A 65 0.50 -18.53 11.73
N LYS A 66 1.62 -18.64 11.00
CA LYS A 66 2.49 -17.49 10.66
C LYS A 66 1.83 -16.47 9.73
N ILE A 67 0.81 -16.90 8.98
CA ILE A 67 0.04 -16.05 8.07
C ILE A 67 -1.46 -16.26 8.27
N ARG A 68 -2.24 -15.18 8.30
CA ARG A 68 -3.71 -15.28 8.35
C ARG A 68 -4.22 -15.91 7.07
N HIS A 69 -5.17 -16.83 7.22
CA HIS A 69 -5.78 -17.54 6.11
C HIS A 69 -7.30 -17.66 6.28
N LYS A 70 -8.01 -17.85 5.17
CA LYS A 70 -9.44 -18.15 5.12
C LYS A 70 -9.70 -19.31 4.17
N LYS A 71 -10.63 -20.19 4.53
CA LYS A 71 -11.12 -21.26 3.64
C LYS A 71 -12.50 -20.86 3.10
N ILE A 72 -12.62 -20.73 1.79
CA ILE A 72 -13.86 -20.36 1.10
C ILE A 72 -14.08 -21.38 -0.01
N MET A 73 -15.21 -22.09 0.04
CA MET A 73 -15.59 -23.10 -0.98
C MET A 73 -14.46 -24.09 -1.30
N GLY A 74 -13.80 -24.61 -0.27
CA GLY A 74 -12.69 -25.58 -0.41
C GLY A 74 -11.33 -24.98 -0.79
N SER A 75 -11.27 -23.70 -1.16
CA SER A 75 -10.02 -23.00 -1.51
C SER A 75 -9.47 -22.19 -0.34
N TYR A 76 -8.15 -22.20 -0.16
CA TYR A 76 -7.46 -21.36 0.81
C TYR A 76 -7.03 -20.03 0.20
N TYR A 77 -7.20 -18.99 1.00
CA TYR A 77 -6.82 -17.62 0.72
C TYR A 77 -5.92 -17.11 1.85
N TYR A 78 -4.92 -16.31 1.52
CA TYR A 78 -3.91 -15.83 2.46
C TYR A 78 -3.84 -14.32 2.41
N ASN A 79 -3.60 -13.72 3.57
CA ASN A 79 -3.49 -12.27 3.68
C ASN A 79 -2.18 -11.77 3.05
N LYS A 80 -2.26 -10.87 2.05
CA LYS A 80 -1.09 -10.33 1.35
C LYS A 80 -0.13 -9.56 2.26
N SER A 81 -0.63 -8.76 3.22
CA SER A 81 0.28 -7.99 4.07
C SER A 81 1.07 -8.87 5.03
N ASP A 82 0.48 -9.94 5.56
CA ASP A 82 1.23 -10.91 6.34
C ASP A 82 2.32 -11.59 5.51
N LEU A 83 2.07 -11.87 4.22
CA LEU A 83 3.05 -12.48 3.33
C LEU A 83 4.24 -11.54 3.04
N LEU A 84 3.99 -10.24 2.86
CA LEU A 84 5.05 -9.25 2.65
C LEU A 84 5.89 -9.06 3.91
N LYS A 85 5.25 -9.05 5.08
CA LYS A 85 5.91 -8.96 6.39
C LYS A 85 6.80 -10.16 6.74
N LEU A 86 6.79 -11.24 5.96
CA LEU A 86 7.73 -12.36 6.16
C LEU A 86 9.17 -11.98 5.80
N PHE A 87 9.37 -10.91 5.03
CA PHE A 87 10.68 -10.43 4.58
C PHE A 87 11.08 -9.08 5.17
N GLU A 88 10.24 -8.50 6.03
CA GLU A 88 10.59 -7.35 6.88
C GLU A 88 11.33 -7.84 8.13
#